data_AF-A0A9N9LBW5-F1
#
_entry.id   AF-A0A9N9LBW5-F1
#
_cell.length_a   1.000
_cell.length_b   1.000
_cell.length_c   1.000
_cell.angle_alpha   90.00
_cell.angle_beta   90.00
_cell.angle_gamma   90.00
#
_symmetry.space_group_name_H-M   'P 1'
#
loop_
_entity.id
_entity.type
_entity.pdbx_description
1 polymer ?
#
loop_
_entity_poly.entity_id
_entity_poly.type
_entity_poly.pdbx_seq_one_letter_code
_entity_poly.pdbx_strand_id
1 'polypeptide(L)'
;MTPRKTRQRHNNSNTQSHPVAVQASDYESEAFYAPPVPTRSNTELNLSVLRRHHHSIQSILSIAPSTQIYTFLPESSSWNKTEIEGTLFVCQLAPASLAGTVQHCIVVMNRRGLDNLILNLAQVVNVEITEEFLLLGVGDGEEMKTMGFFIHADKSDTREVNCRLIREKWEEAMRMGGGDANVRLPMNEAAVGRRLSLTDLFR
;
A
#
# COMPACT_ATOMS: atom_id res chain seq x y z
N MET A 1 69.61 54.26 7.44
CA MET A 1 69.41 54.57 8.87
C MET A 1 68.85 53.33 9.58
N THR A 2 69.72 52.62 10.32
CA THR A 2 69.60 52.08 11.71
C THR A 2 68.23 51.57 12.28
N PRO A 3 68.21 50.57 13.20
CA PRO A 3 68.07 49.15 12.85
C PRO A 3 67.18 48.30 13.81
N ARG A 4 67.10 46.97 13.54
CA ARG A 4 67.05 45.83 14.49
C ARG A 4 65.82 45.60 15.39
N LYS A 5 65.27 44.37 15.32
CA LYS A 5 65.19 43.47 16.48
C LYS A 5 65.01 42.01 16.08
N THR A 6 66.10 41.27 16.25
CA THR A 6 66.18 39.81 16.25
C THR A 6 65.82 39.32 17.66
N ARG A 7 65.01 38.28 17.82
CA ARG A 7 64.90 37.55 19.10
C ARG A 7 65.22 36.08 18.89
N GLN A 8 66.14 35.60 19.72
CA GLN A 8 66.78 34.30 19.67
C GLN A 8 65.85 33.15 20.07
N ARG A 9 65.89 32.11 19.23
CA ARG A 9 66.17 30.69 19.53
C ARG A 9 65.97 30.23 20.98
N HIS A 10 65.00 29.33 21.17
CA HIS A 10 65.14 28.24 22.12
C HIS A 10 65.32 26.91 21.38
N ASN A 11 66.22 26.15 21.94
CA ASN A 11 66.92 25.00 21.44
C ASN A 11 66.13 23.76 21.89
N ASN A 12 65.86 22.81 21.00
CA ASN A 12 65.93 21.42 21.44
C ASN A 12 66.31 20.47 20.32
N SER A 13 67.24 19.58 20.69
CA SER A 13 67.89 18.44 20.03
C SER A 13 67.10 17.77 18.89
N ASN A 14 67.66 17.65 17.69
CA ASN A 14 68.61 16.61 17.25
C ASN A 14 68.01 15.19 17.33
N THR A 15 67.69 14.57 16.19
CA THR A 15 68.37 13.38 15.63
C THR A 15 67.62 12.77 14.44
N GLN A 16 68.37 12.61 13.35
CA GLN A 16 68.42 11.49 12.39
C GLN A 16 67.17 10.97 11.64
N SER A 17 67.39 10.88 10.33
CA SER A 17 66.60 10.36 9.24
C SER A 17 66.39 8.83 9.26
N HIS A 18 65.14 8.39 9.11
CA HIS A 18 64.77 7.14 8.47
C HIS A 18 63.68 7.42 7.41
N PRO A 19 63.72 6.82 6.22
CA PRO A 19 62.59 6.90 5.30
C PRO A 19 61.42 6.13 5.93
N VAL A 20 60.32 6.81 6.19
CA VAL A 20 59.06 6.15 6.58
C VAL A 20 58.65 5.32 5.37
N ALA A 21 58.76 4.00 5.50
CA ALA A 21 58.15 3.08 4.55
C ALA A 21 56.68 3.47 4.44
N VAL A 22 56.20 3.72 3.22
CA VAL A 22 54.78 3.91 2.94
C VAL A 22 54.10 2.64 3.45
N GLN A 23 53.45 2.72 4.61
CA GLN A 23 52.58 1.64 5.07
C GLN A 23 51.54 1.48 3.97
N ALA A 24 51.58 0.34 3.28
CA ALA A 24 50.46 -0.09 2.46
C ALA A 24 49.24 0.00 3.38
N SER A 25 48.30 0.87 3.04
CA SER A 25 47.07 1.03 3.81
C SER A 25 46.44 -0.35 3.96
N ASP A 26 46.27 -0.79 5.21
CA ASP A 26 45.62 -2.04 5.57
C ASP A 26 44.19 -2.04 5.01
N TYR A 27 44.03 -2.53 3.79
CA TYR A 27 42.75 -2.81 3.16
C TYR A 27 42.26 -4.20 3.61
N GLU A 28 42.22 -4.42 4.93
CA GLU A 28 41.50 -5.54 5.53
C GLU A 28 40.33 -4.96 6.32
N SER A 29 39.29 -4.58 5.58
CA SER A 29 37.97 -4.36 6.16
C SER A 29 36.93 -4.81 5.14
N GLU A 30 37.01 -6.09 4.77
CA GLU A 30 35.83 -6.86 4.37
C GLU A 30 34.94 -7.05 5.61
N ALA A 31 34.45 -5.94 6.17
CA ALA A 31 33.36 -5.98 7.12
C ALA A 31 32.14 -6.44 6.31
N PHE A 32 31.84 -7.73 6.37
CA PHE A 32 30.62 -8.31 5.83
C PHE A 32 29.44 -7.54 6.42
N TYR A 33 28.91 -6.58 5.66
CA TYR A 33 27.74 -5.81 6.05
C TYR A 33 26.54 -6.75 6.00
N ALA A 34 26.27 -7.43 7.10
CA ALA A 34 25.03 -8.17 7.28
C ALA A 34 23.94 -7.13 7.55
N PRO A 35 22.99 -6.89 6.62
CA PRO A 35 21.89 -6.00 6.90
C PRO A 35 21.14 -6.50 8.14
N PRO A 36 20.75 -5.61 9.07
CA PRO A 36 20.00 -6.02 10.25
C PRO A 36 18.74 -6.77 9.80
N VAL A 37 18.54 -7.98 10.31
CA VAL A 37 17.35 -8.77 10.00
C VAL A 37 16.13 -7.96 10.44
N PRO A 38 15.17 -7.69 9.53
CA PRO A 38 13.95 -6.97 9.89
C PRO A 38 13.25 -7.69 11.04
N THR A 39 12.98 -6.98 12.13
CA THR A 39 12.32 -7.54 13.32
C THR A 39 10.83 -7.79 13.10
N ARG A 40 10.25 -7.27 12.02
CA ARG A 40 8.84 -7.38 11.65
C ARG A 40 8.68 -8.23 10.40
N SER A 41 7.66 -9.07 10.40
CA SER A 41 7.24 -9.83 9.23
C SER A 41 6.69 -8.91 8.12
N ASN A 42 6.73 -9.37 6.87
CA ASN A 42 6.13 -8.65 5.73
C ASN A 42 4.64 -8.35 5.96
N THR A 43 3.92 -9.26 6.60
CA THR A 43 2.49 -9.07 6.93
C THR A 43 2.28 -7.92 7.91
N GLU A 44 3.12 -7.81 8.95
CA GLU A 44 3.03 -6.71 9.92
C GLU A 44 3.39 -5.37 9.27
N LEU A 45 4.39 -5.35 8.38
CA LEU A 45 4.76 -4.16 7.63
C LEU A 45 3.62 -3.72 6.71
N ASN A 46 3.07 -4.63 5.91
CA ASN A 46 1.93 -4.34 5.02
C ASN A 46 0.72 -3.84 5.81
N LEU A 47 0.39 -4.49 6.92
CA LEU A 47 -0.71 -4.07 7.78
C LEU A 47 -0.47 -2.67 8.35
N SER A 48 0.76 -2.35 8.75
CA SER A 48 1.11 -1.03 9.25
C SER A 48 0.95 0.07 8.18
N VAL A 49 1.20 -0.25 6.91
CA VAL A 49 1.00 0.68 5.78
C VAL A 49 -0.50 0.86 5.52
N LEU A 50 -1.26 -0.24 5.42
CA LEU A 50 -2.70 -0.19 5.19
C LEU A 50 -3.44 0.62 6.26
N ARG A 51 -3.05 0.47 7.53
CA ARG A 51 -3.64 1.23 8.64
C ARG A 51 -3.41 2.73 8.57
N ARG A 52 -2.40 3.22 7.83
CA ARG A 52 -2.22 4.67 7.59
C ARG A 52 -3.28 5.25 6.66
N HIS A 53 -3.83 4.42 5.78
CA HIS A 53 -4.88 4.81 4.83
C HIS A 53 -6.27 4.48 5.35
N HIS A 54 -6.40 3.45 6.20
CA HIS A 54 -7.67 3.06 6.81
C HIS A 54 -7.47 2.39 8.18
N HIS A 55 -7.64 3.16 9.26
CA HIS A 55 -7.32 2.72 10.62
C HIS A 55 -8.10 1.49 11.09
N SER A 56 -9.34 1.30 10.62
CA SER A 56 -10.16 0.16 11.02
C SER A 56 -9.71 -1.19 10.46
N ILE A 57 -8.67 -1.25 9.60
CA ILE A 57 -8.15 -2.52 9.09
C ILE A 57 -7.50 -3.32 10.23
N GLN A 58 -8.06 -4.49 10.52
CA GLN A 58 -7.58 -5.38 11.57
C GLN A 58 -6.58 -6.41 11.04
N SER A 59 -6.89 -7.05 9.92
CA SER A 59 -6.06 -8.12 9.34
C SER A 59 -6.14 -8.12 7.81
N ILE A 60 -5.11 -8.70 7.19
CA ILE A 60 -5.05 -8.98 5.75
C ILE A 60 -5.45 -10.43 5.55
N LEU A 61 -6.48 -10.68 4.75
CA LEU A 61 -7.00 -12.02 4.43
C LEU A 61 -6.33 -12.61 3.19
N SER A 62 -6.08 -11.77 2.18
CA SER A 62 -5.42 -12.18 0.94
C SER A 62 -4.71 -11.00 0.28
N ILE A 63 -3.71 -11.31 -0.55
CA ILE A 63 -2.90 -10.35 -1.30
C ILE A 63 -2.84 -10.83 -2.76
N ALA A 64 -2.97 -9.90 -3.70
CA ALA A 64 -2.59 -10.10 -5.09
C ALA A 64 -1.55 -9.03 -5.49
N PRO A 65 -0.36 -9.41 -5.98
CA PRO A 65 0.74 -8.45 -6.17
C PRO A 65 0.45 -7.31 -7.16
N SER A 66 -0.36 -7.58 -8.19
CA SER A 66 -0.64 -6.63 -9.25
C SER A 66 -2.07 -6.76 -9.74
N THR A 67 -2.79 -5.65 -9.68
CA THR A 67 -4.17 -5.51 -10.16
C THR A 67 -4.30 -4.18 -10.90
N GLN A 68 -4.97 -4.20 -12.05
CA GLN A 68 -5.34 -3.02 -12.82
C GLN A 68 -6.84 -2.78 -12.72
N ILE A 69 -7.23 -1.53 -12.48
CA ILE A 69 -8.64 -1.14 -12.35
C ILE A 69 -9.16 -0.52 -13.65
N TYR A 70 -10.38 -0.91 -14.01
CA TYR A 70 -11.16 -0.42 -15.13
C TYR A 70 -12.52 0.09 -14.62
N THR A 71 -13.09 1.07 -15.29
CA THR A 71 -14.47 1.53 -15.06
C THR A 71 -15.29 1.37 -16.32
N PHE A 72 -16.55 0.99 -16.17
CA PHE A 72 -17.48 0.95 -17.28
C PHE A 72 -18.14 2.32 -17.47
N LEU A 73 -18.14 2.82 -18.71
CA LEU A 73 -18.80 4.06 -19.12
C LEU A 73 -20.12 3.71 -19.83
N PRO A 74 -21.28 3.94 -19.20
CA PRO A 74 -22.58 3.59 -19.80
C PRO A 74 -22.88 4.35 -21.08
N GLU A 75 -22.49 5.63 -21.15
CA GLU A 75 -22.78 6.52 -22.29
C GLU A 75 -22.20 6.02 -23.62
N SER A 76 -21.01 5.41 -23.56
CA SER A 76 -20.31 4.88 -24.72
C SER A 76 -20.30 3.36 -24.77
N SER A 77 -20.93 2.70 -23.79
CA SER A 77 -20.90 1.24 -23.60
C SER A 77 -19.47 0.67 -23.68
N SER A 78 -18.50 1.38 -23.08
CA SER A 78 -17.08 1.09 -23.23
C SER A 78 -16.37 1.00 -21.88
N TRP A 79 -15.20 0.37 -21.87
CA TRP A 79 -14.36 0.25 -20.69
C TRP A 79 -13.24 1.29 -20.72
N ASN A 80 -13.11 2.06 -19.63
CA ASN A 80 -12.01 2.97 -19.42
C ASN A 80 -10.96 2.33 -18.51
N LYS A 81 -9.68 2.39 -18.92
CA LYS A 81 -8.56 1.98 -18.08
C LYS A 81 -8.18 3.14 -17.16
N THR A 82 -8.27 2.92 -15.85
CA THR A 82 -7.91 3.94 -14.86
C THR A 82 -6.40 3.99 -14.61
N GLU A 83 -5.93 5.06 -13.96
CA GLU A 83 -4.54 5.20 -13.49
C GLU A 83 -4.23 4.40 -12.22
N ILE A 84 -5.20 3.61 -11.71
CA ILE A 84 -5.02 2.80 -10.50
C ILE A 84 -4.50 1.42 -10.90
N GLU A 85 -3.23 1.19 -10.62
CA GLU A 85 -2.58 -0.11 -10.78
C GLU A 85 -1.68 -0.37 -9.57
N GLY A 86 -1.77 -1.56 -8.99
CA GLY A 86 -0.86 -1.92 -7.89
C GLY A 86 -1.32 -3.13 -7.09
N THR A 87 -0.90 -3.20 -5.83
CA THR A 87 -1.14 -4.40 -5.01
C THR A 87 -2.55 -4.35 -4.41
N LEU A 88 -3.31 -5.43 -4.64
CA LEU A 88 -4.64 -5.61 -4.06
C LEU A 88 -4.53 -6.37 -2.74
N PHE A 89 -5.27 -5.89 -1.76
CA PHE A 89 -5.43 -6.49 -0.44
C PHE A 89 -6.91 -6.71 -0.15
N VAL A 90 -7.26 -7.92 0.26
CA VAL A 90 -8.56 -8.21 0.88
C VAL A 90 -8.36 -8.14 2.38
N CYS A 91 -9.09 -7.25 3.05
CA CYS A 91 -8.88 -6.95 4.47
C CYS A 91 -10.15 -7.14 5.29
N GLN A 92 -9.96 -7.52 6.55
CA GLN A 92 -11.00 -7.49 7.56
C GLN A 92 -10.95 -6.14 8.29
N LEU A 93 -12.12 -5.53 8.49
CA LEU A 93 -12.31 -4.31 9.24
C LEU A 93 -12.81 -4.60 10.65
N ALA A 94 -12.53 -3.67 11.56
CA ALA A 94 -13.13 -3.65 12.88
C ALA A 94 -14.65 -3.56 12.77
N PRO A 95 -15.41 -4.17 13.72
CA PRO A 95 -16.86 -4.12 13.70
C PRO A 95 -17.38 -2.68 13.68
N ALA A 96 -18.34 -2.41 12.79
CA ALA A 96 -18.91 -1.06 12.62
C ALA A 96 -19.85 -0.64 13.75
N SER A 97 -20.39 -1.59 14.52
CA SER A 97 -21.30 -1.33 15.62
C SER A 97 -21.07 -2.29 16.79
N LEU A 98 -21.65 -1.94 17.94
CA LEU A 98 -21.67 -2.77 19.15
C LEU A 98 -22.32 -4.16 18.93
N ALA A 99 -23.09 -4.33 17.85
CA ALA A 99 -23.68 -5.61 17.47
C ALA A 99 -22.67 -6.60 16.84
N GLY A 100 -21.41 -6.18 16.60
CA GLY A 100 -20.31 -7.10 16.30
C GLY A 100 -20.18 -7.55 14.86
N THR A 101 -20.82 -6.88 13.90
CA THR A 101 -20.73 -7.26 12.48
C THR A 101 -19.34 -6.99 11.92
N VAL A 102 -18.61 -8.07 11.60
CA VAL A 102 -17.31 -8.00 10.91
C VAL A 102 -17.52 -7.48 9.49
N GLN A 103 -16.80 -6.43 9.12
CA GLN A 103 -16.83 -5.86 7.78
C GLN A 103 -15.57 -6.23 7.01
N HIS A 104 -15.65 -6.14 5.70
CA HIS A 104 -14.55 -6.48 4.80
C HIS A 104 -14.38 -5.37 3.75
N CYS A 105 -13.14 -5.11 3.35
CA CYS A 105 -12.85 -4.16 2.28
C CYS A 105 -11.76 -4.66 1.35
N ILE A 106 -11.80 -4.17 0.12
CA ILE A 106 -10.74 -4.28 -0.86
C ILE A 106 -9.93 -2.98 -0.83
N VAL A 107 -8.61 -3.10 -0.75
CA VAL A 107 -7.69 -1.98 -0.89
C VAL A 107 -6.77 -2.24 -2.08
N VAL A 108 -6.65 -1.29 -2.99
CA VAL A 108 -5.62 -1.30 -4.04
C VAL A 108 -4.66 -0.16 -3.78
N MET A 109 -3.45 -0.53 -3.36
CA MET A 109 -2.35 0.41 -3.14
C MET A 109 -1.71 0.72 -4.48
N ASN A 110 -1.88 1.96 -4.95
CA ASN A 110 -1.45 2.38 -6.26
C ASN A 110 0.08 2.54 -6.32
N ARG A 111 0.71 1.98 -7.35
CA ARG A 111 2.15 2.11 -7.61
C ARG A 111 2.48 3.24 -8.59
N ARG A 112 1.50 3.71 -9.35
CA ARG A 112 1.63 4.78 -10.36
C ARG A 112 1.29 6.17 -9.83
N GLY A 113 0.64 6.25 -8.68
CA GLY A 113 0.21 7.51 -8.08
C GLY A 113 -0.06 7.36 -6.58
N LEU A 114 -0.45 8.46 -5.96
CA LEU A 114 -0.78 8.51 -4.52
C LEU A 114 -2.24 8.14 -4.23
N ASP A 115 -3.01 7.99 -5.29
CA ASP A 115 -4.44 7.77 -5.27
C ASP A 115 -4.74 6.28 -5.12
N ASN A 116 -5.03 5.87 -3.88
CA ASN A 116 -5.39 4.49 -3.53
C ASN A 116 -6.90 4.26 -3.63
N LEU A 117 -7.30 3.05 -3.99
CA LEU A 117 -8.69 2.61 -3.98
C LEU A 117 -9.00 1.87 -2.67
N ILE A 118 -10.05 2.28 -1.96
CA ILE A 118 -10.57 1.56 -0.78
C ILE A 118 -12.07 1.40 -0.94
N LEU A 119 -12.50 0.16 -1.15
CA LEU A 119 -13.90 -0.22 -1.41
C LEU A 119 -14.40 -1.16 -0.29
N ASN A 120 -15.41 -0.73 0.45
CA ASN A 120 -16.07 -1.58 1.45
C ASN A 120 -17.01 -2.56 0.73
N LEU A 121 -16.92 -3.86 1.03
CA LEU A 121 -17.77 -4.87 0.39
C LEU A 121 -19.25 -4.69 0.71
N ALA A 122 -19.60 -4.01 1.81
CA ALA A 122 -20.99 -3.66 2.11
C ALA A 122 -21.60 -2.63 1.13
N GLN A 123 -20.77 -1.91 0.35
CA GLN A 123 -21.21 -0.94 -0.67
C GLN A 123 -21.31 -1.56 -2.08
N VAL A 124 -20.90 -2.82 -2.22
CA VAL A 124 -20.91 -3.55 -3.49
C VAL A 124 -22.27 -4.20 -3.65
N VAL A 125 -22.99 -3.89 -4.72
CA VAL A 125 -24.33 -4.43 -4.99
C VAL A 125 -24.30 -5.76 -5.74
N ASN A 126 -23.25 -5.99 -6.54
CA ASN A 126 -23.11 -7.21 -7.33
C ASN A 126 -21.64 -7.59 -7.52
N VAL A 127 -21.36 -8.90 -7.53
CA VAL A 127 -20.03 -9.48 -7.78
C VAL A 127 -20.11 -10.56 -8.85
N GLU A 128 -19.52 -10.27 -9.99
CA GLU A 128 -19.43 -11.19 -11.11
C GLU A 128 -17.96 -11.55 -11.39
N ILE A 129 -17.68 -12.83 -11.57
CA ILE A 129 -16.35 -13.33 -11.90
C ILE A 129 -16.42 -13.86 -13.33
N THR A 130 -15.70 -13.22 -14.24
CA THR A 130 -15.56 -13.66 -15.63
C THR A 130 -14.25 -14.44 -15.81
N GLU A 131 -13.91 -14.80 -17.05
CA GLU A 131 -12.63 -15.45 -17.36
C GLU A 131 -11.44 -14.55 -17.01
N GLU A 132 -11.52 -13.25 -17.34
CA GLU A 132 -10.40 -12.32 -17.19
C GLU A 132 -10.57 -11.35 -16.01
N PHE A 133 -11.80 -10.93 -15.71
CA PHE A 133 -12.08 -9.85 -14.75
C PHE A 133 -12.90 -10.30 -13.55
N LEU A 134 -12.70 -9.60 -12.44
CA LEU A 134 -13.65 -9.53 -11.34
C LEU A 134 -14.43 -8.21 -11.48
N LEU A 135 -15.73 -8.29 -11.71
CA LEU A 135 -16.60 -7.14 -11.91
C LEU A 135 -17.36 -6.85 -10.61
N LEU A 136 -17.27 -5.63 -10.13
CA LEU A 136 -17.97 -5.14 -8.94
C LEU A 136 -18.93 -4.02 -9.34
N GLY A 137 -20.21 -4.21 -9.10
CA GLY A 137 -21.20 -3.14 -9.13
C GLY A 137 -21.18 -2.39 -7.81
N VAL A 138 -21.03 -1.06 -7.84
CA VAL A 138 -20.96 -0.21 -6.65
C VAL A 138 -21.96 0.93 -6.81
N GLY A 139 -22.66 1.29 -5.75
CA GLY A 139 -23.66 2.37 -5.76
C GLY A 139 -25.03 1.89 -5.28
N ASP A 140 -26.04 2.71 -5.47
CA ASP A 140 -27.43 2.42 -5.11
C ASP A 140 -28.36 2.88 -6.24
N GLY A 141 -29.35 2.07 -6.57
CA GLY A 141 -30.37 2.37 -7.58
C GLY A 141 -29.83 2.85 -8.93
N GLU A 142 -30.16 4.09 -9.29
CA GLU A 142 -29.96 4.69 -10.62
C GLU A 142 -28.49 5.06 -10.93
N GLU A 143 -27.62 5.19 -9.92
CA GLU A 143 -26.19 5.52 -10.11
C GLU A 143 -25.26 4.29 -9.95
N MET A 144 -25.75 3.10 -10.29
CA MET A 144 -24.91 1.90 -10.25
C MET A 144 -23.74 2.02 -11.23
N LYS A 145 -22.55 1.90 -10.67
CA LYS A 145 -21.27 2.04 -11.37
C LYS A 145 -20.54 0.70 -11.37
N THR A 146 -20.03 0.28 -12.52
CA THR A 146 -19.34 -1.01 -12.63
C THR A 146 -17.83 -0.82 -12.70
N MET A 147 -17.11 -1.53 -11.84
CA MET A 147 -15.65 -1.58 -11.79
C MET A 147 -15.14 -2.95 -12.21
N GLY A 148 -14.15 -2.99 -13.10
CA GLY A 148 -13.45 -4.20 -13.50
C GLY A 148 -12.08 -4.29 -12.83
N PHE A 149 -11.81 -5.40 -12.18
CA PHE A 149 -10.53 -5.71 -11.55
C PHE A 149 -9.84 -6.78 -12.39
N PHE A 150 -8.74 -6.39 -13.03
CA PHE A 150 -7.86 -7.31 -13.74
C PHE A 150 -6.71 -7.70 -12.80
N ILE A 151 -6.78 -8.90 -12.23
CA ILE A 151 -5.77 -9.40 -11.29
C ILE A 151 -4.73 -10.20 -12.08
N HIS A 152 -3.49 -9.72 -12.08
CA HIS A 152 -2.39 -10.42 -12.71
C HIS A 152 -1.96 -11.61 -11.84
N ALA A 153 -1.97 -12.80 -12.44
CA ALA A 153 -1.56 -14.03 -11.79
C ALA A 153 -0.03 -14.10 -11.73
N ASP A 154 0.56 -13.86 -10.56
CA ASP A 154 1.97 -14.15 -10.29
C ASP A 154 2.21 -15.65 -10.04
N LYS A 155 1.16 -16.35 -9.59
CA LYS A 155 1.05 -17.80 -9.45
C LYS A 155 -0.23 -18.28 -10.10
N SER A 156 -0.32 -19.58 -10.36
CA SER A 156 -1.46 -20.18 -11.08
C SER A 156 -2.82 -19.94 -10.41
N ASP A 157 -2.87 -19.77 -9.09
CA ASP A 157 -4.10 -19.69 -8.30
C ASP A 157 -4.38 -18.30 -7.69
N THR A 158 -3.46 -17.33 -7.78
CA THR A 158 -3.62 -16.02 -7.12
C THR A 158 -4.92 -15.32 -7.48
N ARG A 159 -5.27 -15.29 -8.78
CA ARG A 159 -6.53 -14.70 -9.24
C ARG A 159 -7.73 -15.45 -8.69
N GLU A 160 -7.73 -16.78 -8.80
CA GLU A 160 -8.85 -17.62 -8.37
C GLU A 160 -9.11 -17.48 -6.87
N VAL A 161 -8.07 -17.57 -6.05
CA VAL A 161 -8.17 -17.43 -4.59
C VAL A 161 -8.70 -16.06 -4.20
N ASN A 162 -8.19 -14.98 -4.79
CA ASN A 162 -8.64 -13.63 -4.48
C ASN A 162 -10.09 -13.38 -4.95
N CYS A 163 -10.46 -13.77 -6.17
CA CYS A 163 -11.82 -13.61 -6.68
C CYS A 163 -12.83 -14.41 -5.84
N ARG A 164 -12.51 -15.66 -5.51
CA ARG A 164 -13.37 -16.51 -4.66
C ARG A 164 -13.54 -15.92 -3.27
N LEU A 165 -12.45 -15.48 -2.64
CA LEU A 165 -12.51 -14.89 -1.31
C LEU A 165 -13.33 -13.59 -1.31
N ILE A 166 -13.16 -12.72 -2.32
CA ILE A 166 -13.95 -11.49 -2.44
C ILE A 166 -15.43 -11.80 -2.56
N ARG A 167 -15.82 -12.76 -3.41
CA ARG A 167 -17.22 -13.19 -3.54
C ARG A 167 -17.76 -13.71 -2.21
N GLU A 168 -17.04 -14.60 -1.53
CA GLU A 168 -17.45 -15.15 -0.24
C GLU A 168 -17.68 -14.05 0.82
N LYS A 169 -16.74 -13.10 0.92
CA LYS A 169 -16.84 -11.99 1.90
C LYS A 169 -17.91 -10.97 1.55
N TRP A 170 -18.21 -10.79 0.27
CA TRP A 170 -19.35 -10.01 -0.18
C TRP A 170 -20.67 -10.69 0.17
N GLU A 171 -20.81 -11.99 -0.09
CA GLU A 171 -22.01 -12.76 0.29
C GLU A 171 -22.25 -12.74 1.80
N GLU A 172 -21.19 -12.86 2.60
CA GLU A 172 -21.24 -12.67 4.06
C GLU A 172 -21.79 -11.29 4.44
N ALA A 173 -21.29 -10.22 3.81
CA ALA A 173 -21.75 -8.86 4.07
C ALA A 173 -23.23 -8.69 3.69
N MET A 174 -23.68 -9.27 2.57
CA MET A 174 -25.07 -9.19 2.11
C MET A 174 -26.04 -9.96 3.01
N ARG A 175 -25.63 -11.13 3.53
CA ARG A 175 -26.43 -11.85 4.54
C ARG A 175 -26.60 -11.06 5.83
N MET A 176 -25.60 -10.26 6.22
CA MET A 176 -25.64 -9.45 7.44
C MET A 176 -26.27 -8.06 7.23
N GLY A 177 -26.22 -7.52 6.01
CA GLY A 177 -26.70 -6.18 5.65
C GLY A 177 -28.20 -6.06 5.39
N GLY A 178 -28.93 -7.17 5.29
CA GLY A 178 -30.39 -7.18 5.10
C GLY A 178 -31.23 -6.66 6.29
N GLY A 179 -30.57 -6.20 7.37
CA GLY A 179 -31.23 -5.78 8.61
C GLY A 179 -31.22 -4.28 8.93
N ASP A 180 -30.40 -3.45 8.29
CA ASP A 180 -30.33 -2.00 8.62
C ASP A 180 -29.76 -1.19 7.44
N ALA A 181 -30.60 -0.92 6.45
CA ALA A 181 -30.26 -0.09 5.28
C ALA A 181 -30.12 1.41 5.58
N ASN A 182 -29.96 1.83 6.84
CA ASN A 182 -30.03 3.27 7.20
C ASN A 182 -28.91 3.80 8.11
N VAL A 183 -27.82 3.05 8.33
CA VAL A 183 -26.65 3.61 9.03
C VAL A 183 -25.57 3.96 8.00
N ARG A 184 -25.78 5.10 7.34
CA ARG A 184 -24.74 5.79 6.58
C ARG A 184 -23.69 6.27 7.59
N LEU A 185 -22.63 5.49 7.78
CA LEU A 185 -21.52 5.90 8.65
C LEU A 185 -20.99 7.26 8.19
N PRO A 186 -20.76 8.22 9.10
CA PRO A 186 -20.19 9.50 8.74
C PRO A 186 -18.78 9.24 8.21
N MET A 187 -18.59 9.53 6.92
CA MET A 187 -17.30 9.53 6.25
C MET A 187 -16.47 10.69 6.80
N ASN A 188 -15.84 10.50 7.95
CA ASN A 188 -14.93 11.49 8.50
C ASN A 188 -13.76 10.81 9.22
N GLU A 189 -12.70 10.52 8.48
CA GLU A 189 -11.35 10.47 9.04
C GLU A 189 -10.36 11.01 7.99
N ALA A 190 -9.56 11.99 8.42
CA ALA A 190 -8.47 12.55 7.65
C ALA A 190 -7.40 11.47 7.42
N ALA A 191 -7.51 10.76 6.30
CA ALA A 191 -6.45 9.90 5.79
C ALA A 191 -5.33 10.78 5.22
N VAL A 192 -4.08 10.47 5.57
CA VAL A 192 -2.92 11.07 4.91
C VAL A 192 -2.79 10.39 3.54
N GLY A 193 -3.07 11.15 2.49
CA GLY A 193 -3.20 10.68 1.11
C GLY A 193 -4.62 10.91 0.58
N ARG A 194 -4.75 11.46 -0.63
CA ARG A 194 -6.06 11.74 -1.22
C ARG A 194 -6.76 10.39 -1.49
N ARG A 195 -7.78 10.07 -0.69
CA ARG A 195 -8.67 8.94 -0.98
C ARG A 195 -9.51 9.33 -2.20
N LEU A 196 -9.37 8.61 -3.31
CA LEU A 196 -10.26 8.83 -4.44
C LEU A 196 -11.69 8.45 -4.03
N SER A 197 -12.60 9.39 -4.21
CA SER A 197 -14.02 9.09 -4.09
C SER A 197 -14.48 8.30 -5.32
N LEU A 198 -15.58 7.53 -5.19
CA LEU A 198 -16.23 6.90 -6.34
C LEU A 198 -16.68 7.92 -7.39
N THR A 199 -16.81 9.19 -7.03
CA THR A 199 -17.12 10.27 -7.98
C THR A 199 -15.90 10.66 -8.80
N ASP A 200 -14.69 10.59 -8.23
CA ASP A 200 -13.46 10.93 -8.95
C ASP A 200 -13.04 9.83 -9.93
N LEU A 201 -13.41 8.57 -9.67
CA LEU A 201 -13.04 7.43 -10.51
C LEU A 201 -13.92 7.27 -11.76
N PHE A 202 -15.13 7.84 -11.75
CA PHE A 202 -16.16 7.66 -12.78
C PHE A 202 -16.51 8.98 -13.50
N ARG A 203 -15.51 9.83 -13.72
CA ARG A 203 -15.69 11.05 -14.53
C ARG A 203 -15.53 10.78 -16.02
#